data_AF-B9TNI9-F1
#
_entry.id   AF-B9TNI9-F1
#
_cell.length_a   1.000
_cell.length_b   1.000
_cell.length_c   1.000
_cell.angle_alpha   90.00
_cell.angle_beta   90.00
_cell.angle_gamma   90.00
#
_symmetry.space_group_name_H-M   'P 1'
#
loop_
_entity.id
_entity.type
_entity.pdbx_description
1 polymer ?
#
loop_
_entity_poly.entity_id
_entity_poly.type
_entity_poly.pdbx_seq_one_letter_code
_entity_poly.pdbx_strand_id
1 'polypeptide(L)'
;MQIPDSLQERIELFRERGQLNLAAEELFQSTSWHAVLLGQGIRPRTYMPTMALQDDAMLANAYGNLERNFKKIVSRLPDHAAYIKEHRLTSTMENR
;
A
#
# COMPACT_ATOMS: atom_id res chain seq x y z
N MET A 1 -21.70 9.61 13.27
CA MET A 1 -22.15 10.00 11.92
C MET A 1 -22.50 8.73 11.18
N GLN A 2 -23.60 8.71 10.42
CA GLN A 2 -23.89 7.56 9.57
C GLN A 2 -22.98 7.57 8.35
N ILE A 3 -22.45 6.40 7.99
CA ILE A 3 -21.65 6.17 6.78
C ILE A 3 -22.48 5.29 5.83
N PRO A 4 -22.20 5.28 4.53
CA PRO A 4 -22.87 4.36 3.61
C PRO A 4 -22.66 2.90 4.03
N ASP A 5 -23.70 2.08 3.90
CA ASP A 5 -23.69 0.66 4.31
C ASP A 5 -22.56 -0.12 3.64
N SER A 6 -22.27 0.16 2.37
CA SER A 6 -21.18 -0.49 1.63
C SER A 6 -19.79 -0.19 2.20
N LEU A 7 -19.58 1.01 2.71
CA LEU A 7 -18.33 1.36 3.40
C LEU A 7 -18.27 0.70 4.78
N GLN A 8 -19.39 0.67 5.49
CA GLN A 8 -19.47 0.00 6.79
C GLN A 8 -19.16 -1.49 6.66
N GLU A 9 -19.75 -2.17 5.68
CA GLU A 9 -19.52 -3.60 5.39
C GLU A 9 -18.03 -3.86 5.09
N ARG A 10 -17.41 -3.03 4.24
CA ARG A 10 -15.98 -3.14 3.94
C ARG A 10 -15.09 -2.99 5.18
N ILE A 11 -15.39 -2.00 6.03
CA ILE A 11 -14.63 -1.76 7.27
C ILE A 11 -14.76 -2.97 8.20
N GLU A 12 -15.96 -3.51 8.38
CA GLU A 12 -16.18 -4.66 9.26
C GLU A 12 -15.52 -5.93 8.71
N LEU A 13 -15.64 -6.21 7.41
CA LEU A 13 -14.95 -7.34 6.76
C LEU A 13 -13.42 -7.26 6.94
N PHE A 14 -12.87 -6.06 6.76
CA PHE A 14 -11.44 -5.84 6.97
C PHE A 14 -11.04 -5.97 8.45
N ARG A 15 -11.85 -5.47 9.38
CA ARG A 15 -11.60 -5.58 10.83
C ARG A 15 -11.58 -7.02 11.31
N GLU A 16 -12.35 -7.93 10.71
CA GLU A 16 -12.33 -9.32 11.13
C GLU A 16 -10.97 -9.98 10.86
N ARG A 17 -10.51 -9.98 9.60
CA ARG A 17 -9.31 -10.74 9.19
C ARG A 17 -8.43 -10.08 8.12
N GLY A 18 -8.63 -8.80 7.84
CA GLY A 18 -7.92 -8.06 6.80
C GLY A 18 -8.42 -8.37 5.38
N GLN A 19 -9.62 -8.92 5.24
CA GLN A 19 -10.21 -9.23 3.95
C GLN A 19 -10.87 -8.01 3.32
N LEU A 20 -10.92 -8.00 1.99
CA LEU A 20 -11.60 -6.97 1.20
C LEU A 20 -12.39 -7.65 0.10
N ASN A 21 -13.63 -7.22 -0.09
CA ASN A 21 -14.42 -7.53 -1.28
C ASN A 21 -14.30 -6.34 -2.23
N LEU A 22 -13.69 -6.59 -3.40
CA LEU A 22 -13.55 -5.61 -4.47
C LEU A 22 -14.48 -5.94 -5.60
N ALA A 23 -15.15 -4.92 -6.13
CA ALA A 23 -15.88 -5.06 -7.38
C ALA A 23 -14.89 -5.12 -8.56
N ALA A 24 -15.29 -5.80 -9.65
CA ALA A 24 -14.41 -6.03 -10.80
C ALA A 24 -13.91 -4.72 -11.46
N GLU A 25 -14.69 -3.64 -11.38
CA GLU A 25 -14.40 -2.34 -12.02
C GLU A 25 -14.07 -1.24 -11.00
N GLU A 26 -13.63 -1.60 -9.80
CA GLU A 26 -13.35 -0.62 -8.75
C GLU A 26 -12.03 0.14 -8.99
N LEU A 27 -12.05 1.46 -8.91
CA LEU A 27 -10.85 2.30 -9.09
C LEU A 27 -9.80 2.04 -8.00
N PHE A 28 -10.24 1.88 -6.75
CA PHE A 28 -9.37 1.58 -5.61
C PHE A 28 -9.12 0.08 -5.54
N GLN A 29 -7.88 -0.30 -5.88
CA GLN A 29 -7.41 -1.68 -5.76
C GLN A 29 -7.22 -2.09 -4.29
N SER A 30 -7.02 -3.39 -4.05
CA SER A 30 -6.86 -3.95 -2.69
C SER A 30 -5.76 -3.25 -1.93
N THR A 31 -4.61 -3.02 -2.55
CA THR A 31 -3.44 -2.37 -1.94
C THR A 31 -3.75 -0.95 -1.47
N SER A 32 -4.53 -0.19 -2.24
CA SER A 32 -4.97 1.15 -1.87
C SER A 32 -5.88 1.13 -0.64
N TRP A 33 -6.86 0.22 -0.62
CA TRP A 33 -7.74 0.04 0.54
C TRP A 33 -6.98 -0.42 1.79
N HIS A 34 -6.01 -1.34 1.66
CA HIS A 34 -5.14 -1.71 2.78
C HIS A 34 -4.39 -0.49 3.32
N ALA A 35 -3.80 0.33 2.45
CA ALA A 35 -3.07 1.52 2.86
C ALA A 35 -3.98 2.53 3.59
N VAL A 36 -5.19 2.78 3.06
CA VAL A 36 -6.15 3.69 3.70
C VAL A 36 -6.60 3.16 5.05
N LEU A 37 -7.11 1.93 5.11
CA LEU A 37 -7.67 1.38 6.34
C LEU A 37 -6.60 1.26 7.43
N LEU A 38 -5.41 0.75 7.09
CA LEU A 38 -4.29 0.67 8.03
C LEU A 38 -3.79 2.06 8.44
N GLY A 39 -3.74 3.01 7.51
CA GLY A 39 -3.32 4.40 7.78
C GLY A 39 -4.30 5.15 8.67
N GLN A 40 -5.58 4.84 8.59
CA GLN A 40 -6.65 5.39 9.44
C GLN A 40 -6.77 4.65 10.80
N GLY A 41 -5.84 3.76 11.13
CA GLY A 41 -5.81 3.03 12.40
C GLY A 41 -6.79 1.86 12.48
N ILE A 42 -7.46 1.50 11.38
CA ILE A 42 -8.30 0.30 11.32
C ILE A 42 -7.36 -0.90 11.17
N ARG A 43 -7.35 -1.78 12.17
CA ARG A 43 -6.52 -2.98 12.23
C ARG A 43 -7.39 -4.23 12.24
N PRO A 44 -7.03 -5.29 11.50
CA PRO A 44 -7.64 -6.59 11.67
C PRO A 44 -7.46 -7.10 13.09
N ARG A 45 -8.48 -7.74 13.66
CA ARG A 45 -8.43 -8.38 14.99
C ARG A 45 -7.51 -9.59 14.99
N THR A 46 -7.44 -10.29 13.85
CA THR A 46 -6.57 -11.44 13.64
C THR A 46 -6.28 -11.60 12.15
N TYR A 47 -5.49 -12.60 11.78
CA TYR A 47 -5.17 -12.92 10.39
C TYR A 47 -5.99 -14.13 9.90
N MET A 48 -5.89 -14.47 8.61
CA MET A 48 -6.55 -15.66 8.05
C MET A 48 -5.91 -16.95 8.58
N PRO A 49 -6.67 -17.96 9.05
CA PRO A 49 -6.09 -19.17 9.64
C PRO A 49 -5.08 -19.91 8.75
N THR A 50 -5.24 -19.82 7.43
CA THR A 50 -4.30 -20.37 6.45
C THR A 50 -2.89 -19.78 6.55
N MET A 51 -2.74 -18.58 7.10
CA MET A 51 -1.44 -17.95 7.34
C MET A 51 -0.71 -18.55 8.56
N ALA A 52 -1.40 -19.25 9.46
CA ALA A 52 -0.77 -19.95 10.58
C ALA A 52 0.07 -21.16 10.13
N LEU A 53 -0.08 -21.58 8.86
CA LEU A 53 0.68 -22.69 8.28
C LEU A 53 2.03 -22.26 7.70
N GLN A 54 2.33 -20.96 7.72
CA GLN A 54 3.58 -20.44 7.18
C GLN A 54 4.73 -20.63 8.18
N ASP A 55 5.95 -20.81 7.66
CA ASP A 55 7.16 -20.85 8.49
C ASP A 55 7.61 -19.42 8.84
N ASP A 56 7.59 -19.10 10.14
CA ASP A 56 7.98 -17.79 10.68
C ASP A 56 9.41 -17.38 10.30
N ALA A 57 10.36 -18.32 10.26
CA ALA A 57 11.74 -18.03 9.91
C ALA A 57 11.85 -17.70 8.41
N MET A 58 11.11 -18.41 7.56
CA MET A 58 11.03 -18.11 6.13
C MET A 58 10.40 -16.74 5.90
N LEU A 59 9.29 -16.43 6.59
CA LEU A 59 8.60 -15.14 6.53
C LEU A 59 9.52 -13.99 6.94
N ALA A 60 10.19 -14.10 8.09
CA ALA A 60 11.11 -13.07 8.58
C ALA A 60 12.24 -12.80 7.58
N ASN A 61 12.81 -13.84 6.98
CA ASN A 61 13.83 -13.71 5.94
C ASN A 61 13.28 -13.02 4.68
N ALA A 62 12.08 -13.38 4.24
CA ALA A 62 11.43 -12.79 3.07
C ALA A 62 11.18 -11.28 3.28
N TYR A 63 10.63 -10.89 4.43
CA TYR A 63 10.42 -9.47 4.76
C TYR A 63 11.73 -8.69 4.90
N GLY A 64 12.76 -9.28 5.51
CA GLY A 64 14.08 -8.65 5.59
C GLY A 64 14.73 -8.45 4.21
N ASN A 65 14.55 -9.41 3.29
CA ASN A 65 14.98 -9.26 1.89
C ASN A 65 14.22 -8.13 1.18
N LEU A 66 12.90 -8.07 1.37
CA LEU A 66 12.06 -7.03 0.79
C LEU A 66 12.50 -5.63 1.25
N GLU A 67 12.72 -5.44 2.55
CA GLU A 67 13.20 -4.18 3.12
C GLU A 67 14.56 -3.75 2.54
N ARG A 68 15.52 -4.69 2.47
CA ARG A 68 16.85 -4.43 1.88
C ARG A 68 16.74 -4.01 0.42
N ASN A 69 15.89 -4.68 -0.35
CA ASN A 69 15.69 -4.36 -1.76
C ASN A 69 15.09 -2.96 -1.94
N PHE A 70 14.08 -2.60 -1.15
CA PHE A 70 13.53 -1.25 -1.18
C PHE A 70 14.57 -0.19 -0.85
N LYS A 71 15.35 -0.38 0.23
CA LYS A 71 16.44 0.55 0.60
C LYS A 71 17.44 0.72 -0.55
N LYS A 72 17.84 -0.39 -1.18
CA LYS A 72 18.77 -0.37 -2.32
C LYS A 72 18.20 0.38 -3.52
N ILE A 73 16.93 0.18 -3.85
CA ILE A 73 16.27 0.89 -4.96
C ILE A 73 16.20 2.38 -4.65
N VAL A 74 15.65 2.75 -3.50
CA VAL A 74 15.48 4.17 -3.11
C VAL A 74 16.81 4.91 -3.05
N SER A 75 17.88 4.28 -2.56
CA SER A 75 19.22 4.90 -2.50
C SER A 75 19.82 5.28 -3.85
N ARG A 76 19.26 4.76 -4.95
CA ARG A 76 19.72 4.99 -6.33
C ARG A 76 18.80 5.92 -7.11
N LEU A 77 17.64 6.27 -6.56
CA LEU A 77 16.72 7.19 -7.21
C LEU A 77 17.22 8.63 -7.02
N PRO A 78 17.24 9.45 -8.07
CA PRO A 78 17.47 10.88 -7.91
C PRO A 78 16.32 11.51 -7.12
N ASP A 79 16.60 12.64 -6.46
CA ASP A 79 15.55 13.49 -5.92
C ASP A 79 14.59 13.91 -7.03
N HIS A 80 13.31 14.11 -6.67
CA HIS A 80 12.25 14.43 -7.62
C HIS A 80 12.60 15.63 -8.53
N ALA A 81 13.17 16.69 -7.96
CA ALA A 81 13.59 17.87 -8.74
C ALA A 81 14.77 17.57 -9.69
N ALA A 82 15.71 16.72 -9.26
CA ALA A 82 16.83 16.29 -10.10
C ALA A 82 16.34 15.46 -11.29
N TYR A 83 15.41 14.53 -11.07
CA TYR A 83 14.77 13.75 -12.13
C TYR A 83 14.06 14.64 -13.15
N ILE A 84 13.24 15.60 -12.70
CA ILE A 84 12.54 16.54 -13.60
C ILE A 84 13.53 17.32 -14.47
N LYS A 85 14.62 17.82 -13.86
CA LYS A 85 15.64 18.59 -14.56
C LYS A 85 16.39 17.74 -15.58
N GLU A 86 16.83 16.55 -15.19
CA GLU A 86 17.53 15.59 -16.06
C GLU A 86 16.69 15.24 -17.29
N HIS A 87 15.40 14.99 -17.09
CA HIS A 87 14.48 14.57 -18.15
C HIS A 87 13.75 15.73 -18.85
N ARG A 88 14.03 16.99 -18.48
CA ARG A 88 13.43 18.20 -19.08
C ARG A 88 11.90 18.15 -19.13
N LEU A 89 11.27 17.65 -18.06
CA LEU A 89 9.82 17.41 -18.00
C LEU A 89 8.99 18.68 -17.74
N THR A 90 9.65 19.82 -17.61
CA THR A 90 9.02 21.14 -17.48
C THR A 90 9.52 22.04 -18.58
N SER A 91 8.60 22.76 -19.25
CA SER A 91 8.98 23.83 -20.15
C SER A 91 9.52 24.99 -19.31
N THR A 92 10.84 25.20 -19.33
CA THR A 92 11.42 26.46 -18.86
C THR A 92 10.84 27.55 -19.76
N MET A 93 9.98 28.42 -19.22
CA MET A 93 9.65 29.65 -19.91
C MET A 93 10.93 30.47 -19.99
N GLU A 94 11.63 30.41 -21.12
CA GLU A 94 12.67 31.36 -21.45
C GLU A 94 12.00 32.75 -21.43
N ASN A 95 12.39 33.58 -20.46
CA ASN A 95 11.95 34.96 -20.37
C ASN A 95 12.21 35.67 -21.70
N ARG A 96 11.15 36.29 -22.23
CA ARG A 96 11.26 37.43 -23.15
C ARG A 96 11.91 38.61 -22.44
#